data_AF-Q4QV21-F1
#
_entry.id   AF-Q4QV21-F1
#
_cell.length_a   1.000
_cell.length_b   1.000
_cell.length_c   1.000
_cell.angle_alpha   90.00
_cell.angle_beta   90.00
_cell.angle_gamma   90.00
#
_symmetry.space_group_name_H-M   'P 1'
#
loop_
_entity.id
_entity.type
_entity.pdbx_description
1 polymer ?
#
loop_
_entity_poly.entity_id
_entity_poly.type
_entity_poly.pdbx_seq_one_letter_code
_entity_poly.pdbx_strand_id
1 'polypeptide(L)'
;ANRGITGFTLRDLSFPDLKSSSQGRAYDFFRYDGGLTTPGCNEHVIWTMMTNTVKISNSQLAAFREMLHVKDTGRTLVEKDKIGLNYRPTQPLYNRVVHASWNYEAEVIGAAPKAVQSLVTCVLLMIIGVFLS
;
A
#
# COMPACT_ATOMS: atom_id res chain seq x y z
N ALA A 1 -8.49 -11.82 -22.79
CA ALA A 1 -7.62 -11.84 -23.99
C ALA A 1 -6.26 -11.29 -23.61
N ASN A 2 -5.24 -12.14 -23.51
CA ASN A 2 -3.85 -11.71 -23.29
C ASN A 2 -3.34 -11.09 -24.58
N ARG A 3 -3.51 -9.77 -24.72
CA ARG A 3 -2.89 -8.99 -25.80
C ARG A 3 -1.48 -8.60 -25.35
N GLY A 4 -0.50 -8.79 -26.24
CA GLY A 4 0.91 -8.54 -25.93
C GLY A 4 1.22 -7.05 -25.76
N ILE A 5 2.28 -6.75 -25.00
CA ILE A 5 2.87 -5.41 -24.85
C ILE A 5 4.31 -5.49 -25.34
N THR A 6 4.78 -4.47 -26.05
CA THR A 6 6.16 -4.40 -26.55
C THR A 6 6.85 -3.12 -26.12
N GLY A 7 8.18 -3.14 -26.09
CA GLY A 7 9.04 -1.95 -25.93
C GLY A 7 9.66 -1.77 -24.54
N PHE A 8 9.05 -2.32 -23.50
CA PHE A 8 9.55 -2.22 -22.13
C PHE A 8 9.12 -3.44 -21.30
N THR A 9 10.01 -3.94 -20.44
CA THR A 9 9.72 -5.03 -19.51
C THR A 9 10.01 -4.61 -18.08
N LEU A 10 9.39 -5.28 -17.11
CA LEU A 10 9.65 -5.00 -15.68
C LEU A 10 11.13 -5.20 -15.28
N ARG A 11 11.91 -5.97 -16.06
CA ARG A 11 13.35 -6.17 -15.80
C ARG A 11 14.19 -4.96 -16.16
N ASP A 12 13.65 -4.06 -16.98
CA ASP A 12 14.30 -2.80 -17.37
C ASP A 12 14.14 -1.72 -16.28
N LEU A 13 13.39 -2.02 -15.21
CA LEU A 13 13.30 -1.18 -14.02
C LEU A 13 14.50 -1.44 -13.09
N SER A 14 15.46 -0.51 -13.11
CA SER A 14 16.41 -0.28 -12.03
C SER A 14 15.83 0.66 -10.98
N PHE A 15 16.12 0.37 -9.71
CA PHE A 15 15.68 1.12 -8.54
C PHE A 15 16.92 1.51 -7.71
N PRO A 16 17.64 2.57 -8.11
CA PRO A 16 18.95 2.90 -7.53
C PRO A 16 18.90 3.28 -6.06
N ASP A 17 17.73 3.68 -5.56
CA ASP A 17 17.47 4.08 -4.17
C ASP A 17 16.83 2.97 -3.33
N LEU A 18 16.48 1.82 -3.93
CA LEU A 18 15.96 0.68 -3.22
C LEU A 18 17.10 -0.03 -2.50
N LYS A 19 17.44 0.49 -1.30
CA LYS A 19 18.37 -0.19 -0.40
C LYS A 19 17.71 -1.49 0.06
N SER A 20 18.41 -2.61 -0.11
CA SER A 20 18.08 -3.83 0.63
C SER A 20 18.12 -3.48 2.11
N SER A 21 16.95 -3.47 2.75
CA SER A 21 16.81 -3.21 4.18
C SER A 21 17.46 -4.38 4.93
N SER A 22 18.76 -4.28 5.19
CA SER A 22 19.49 -5.16 6.10
C SER A 22 19.25 -4.84 7.56
N GLN A 23 18.54 -3.72 7.85
CA GLN A 23 18.07 -3.36 9.17
C GLN A 23 16.56 -3.44 9.15
N GLY A 24 15.98 -4.46 9.79
CA GLY A 24 14.55 -4.82 9.78
C GLY A 24 13.57 -3.77 10.34
N ARG A 25 13.62 -2.52 9.86
CA ARG A 25 12.55 -1.55 9.99
C ARG A 25 11.49 -1.88 8.95
N ALA A 26 10.29 -2.19 9.42
CA ALA A 26 9.12 -2.29 8.55
C ALA A 26 8.94 -0.96 7.81
N TYR A 27 8.69 -1.03 6.51
CA TYR A 27 8.34 0.16 5.74
C TYR A 27 6.99 0.70 6.22
N ASP A 28 6.83 2.02 6.18
CA ASP A 28 5.55 2.65 6.44
C ASP A 28 4.58 2.41 5.27
N PHE A 29 3.36 1.99 5.60
CA PHE A 29 2.32 1.73 4.61
C PHE A 29 0.91 2.01 5.15
N PHE A 30 -0.02 2.22 4.23
CA PHE A 30 -1.46 2.17 4.47
C PHE A 30 -2.05 0.83 4.04
N ARG A 31 -3.06 0.33 4.75
CA ARG A 31 -3.78 -0.90 4.42
C ARG A 31 -5.29 -0.70 4.44
N TYR A 32 -5.98 -1.19 3.42
CA TYR A 32 -7.43 -1.04 3.30
C TYR A 32 -8.06 -2.12 2.39
N ASP A 33 -9.33 -2.42 2.63
CA ASP A 33 -10.13 -3.31 1.77
C ASP A 33 -10.60 -2.58 0.50
N GLY A 34 -10.47 -3.24 -0.64
CA GLY A 34 -10.88 -2.70 -1.92
C GLY A 34 -11.09 -3.77 -2.98
N GLY A 35 -11.17 -3.32 -4.22
CA GLY A 35 -11.37 -4.18 -5.37
C GLY A 35 -10.31 -4.01 -6.44
N LEU A 36 -10.42 -4.84 -7.47
CA LEU A 36 -9.60 -4.74 -8.66
C LEU A 36 -9.79 -3.38 -9.36
N THR A 37 -8.70 -2.84 -9.90
CA THR A 37 -8.71 -1.59 -10.70
C THR A 37 -8.95 -1.85 -12.19
N THR A 38 -9.18 -3.11 -12.57
CA THR A 38 -9.48 -3.57 -13.92
C THR A 38 -10.89 -4.17 -13.99
N PRO A 39 -11.47 -4.33 -15.20
CA PRO A 39 -12.81 -4.91 -15.36
C PRO A 39 -12.98 -6.24 -14.63
N GLY A 40 -14.18 -6.48 -14.12
CA GLY A 40 -14.48 -7.53 -13.15
C GLY A 40 -14.63 -6.94 -11.74
N CYS A 41 -13.81 -5.94 -11.37
CA CYS A 41 -13.99 -5.09 -10.19
C CYS A 41 -14.23 -5.80 -8.85
N ASN A 42 -13.87 -7.09 -8.73
CA ASN A 42 -14.15 -7.91 -7.55
C ASN A 42 -13.55 -7.28 -6.29
N GLU A 43 -14.35 -7.16 -5.23
CA GLU A 43 -13.99 -6.57 -3.94
C GLU A 43 -13.35 -7.58 -2.99
N HIS A 44 -12.27 -8.23 -3.46
CA HIS A 44 -11.52 -9.24 -2.70
C HIS A 44 -10.02 -8.90 -2.65
N VAL A 45 -9.69 -7.61 -2.61
CA VAL A 45 -8.30 -7.14 -2.60
C VAL A 45 -8.04 -6.35 -1.34
N ILE A 46 -7.08 -6.81 -0.53
CA ILE A 46 -6.57 -6.01 0.58
C ILE A 46 -5.32 -5.27 0.11
N TRP A 47 -5.45 -3.97 -0.12
CA TRP A 47 -4.39 -3.13 -0.64
C TRP A 47 -3.37 -2.80 0.44
N THR A 48 -2.09 -2.80 0.08
CA THR A 48 -0.99 -2.24 0.87
C THR A 48 -0.32 -1.15 0.04
N MET A 49 -0.38 0.08 0.49
CA MET A 49 0.18 1.24 -0.20
C MET A 49 1.35 1.80 0.60
N MET A 50 2.55 1.61 0.08
CA MET A 50 3.79 2.10 0.69
C MET A 50 3.78 3.64 0.70
N THR A 51 4.24 4.26 1.79
CA THR A 51 4.34 5.72 1.88
C THR A 51 5.53 6.25 1.09
N ASN A 52 6.61 5.49 1.06
CA ASN A 52 7.82 5.83 0.31
C ASN A 52 7.68 5.40 -1.16
N THR A 53 8.01 6.32 -2.06
CA THR A 53 8.06 6.06 -3.50
C THR A 53 9.42 5.50 -3.90
N VAL A 54 9.44 4.63 -4.91
CA VAL A 54 10.69 4.21 -5.56
C VAL A 54 11.00 5.12 -6.73
N LYS A 55 12.23 5.61 -6.84
CA LYS A 55 12.63 6.50 -7.94
C LYS A 55 13.04 5.69 -9.17
N ILE A 56 12.69 6.24 -10.33
CA ILE A 56 13.14 5.77 -11.65
C ILE A 56 13.79 6.94 -12.39
N SER A 57 14.69 6.64 -13.33
CA SER A 57 15.31 7.64 -14.17
C SER A 57 14.34 8.20 -15.22
N ASN A 58 14.67 9.37 -15.77
CA ASN A 58 13.92 9.95 -16.88
C ASN A 58 13.92 9.05 -18.13
N SER A 59 15.01 8.33 -18.40
CA SER A 59 15.09 7.41 -19.54
C SER A 59 14.18 6.20 -19.35
N GLN A 60 14.07 5.68 -18.13
CA GLN A 60 13.13 4.59 -17.82
C GLN A 60 11.67 5.05 -17.96
N LEU A 61 11.35 6.26 -17.47
CA LEU A 61 10.01 6.83 -17.64
C LEU A 61 9.67 7.07 -19.12
N ALA A 62 10.62 7.56 -19.91
CA ALA A 62 10.45 7.73 -21.35
C ALA A 62 10.18 6.39 -22.04
N ALA A 63 10.99 5.36 -21.77
CA ALA A 63 10.79 4.03 -22.33
C ALA A 63 9.42 3.43 -21.95
N PHE A 64 8.99 3.62 -20.70
CA PHE A 64 7.66 3.18 -20.25
C PHE A 64 6.51 3.85 -21.04
N ARG A 65 6.65 5.14 -21.38
CA ARG A 65 5.65 5.90 -22.16
C ARG A 65 5.62 5.55 -23.64
N GLU A 66 6.67 4.90 -24.15
CA GLU A 66 6.76 4.44 -25.54
C GLU A 66 6.20 3.01 -25.73
N MET A 67 5.64 2.39 -24.68
CA MET A 67 5.03 1.06 -24.78
C MET A 67 3.81 1.05 -25.71
N LEU A 68 3.68 -0.04 -26.48
CA LEU A 68 2.62 -0.23 -27.47
C LEU A 68 1.77 -1.46 -27.14
N HIS A 69 0.45 -1.36 -27.34
CA HIS A 69 -0.48 -2.49 -27.30
C HIS A 69 -0.44 -3.27 -28.62
N VAL A 70 -0.12 -4.56 -28.55
CA VAL A 70 -0.18 -5.47 -29.69
C VAL A 70 -1.59 -6.06 -29.78
N LYS A 71 -2.41 -5.50 -30.68
CA LYS A 71 -3.77 -6.00 -30.94
C LYS A 71 -3.77 -7.20 -31.89
N ASP A 72 -3.00 -7.11 -32.97
CA ASP A 72 -2.92 -8.12 -34.04
C ASP A 72 -1.46 -8.41 -34.38
N THR A 73 -1.06 -9.68 -34.39
CA THR A 73 0.28 -10.11 -34.78
C THR A 73 0.50 -9.90 -36.28
N GLY A 74 1.57 -9.18 -36.66
CA GLY A 74 1.96 -8.95 -38.06
C GLY A 74 1.55 -7.59 -38.65
N ARG A 75 0.82 -6.76 -37.90
CA ARG A 75 0.54 -5.37 -38.29
C ARG A 75 1.67 -4.42 -37.84
N THR A 76 2.01 -3.43 -38.68
CA THR A 76 2.88 -2.31 -38.27
C THR A 76 2.22 -1.50 -37.16
N LEU A 77 2.89 -1.42 -36.01
CA LEU A 77 2.45 -0.59 -34.89
C LEU A 77 2.67 0.88 -35.19
N VAL A 78 1.75 1.73 -34.75
CA VAL A 78 1.74 3.18 -35.00
C VAL A 78 1.46 3.93 -33.69
N GLU A 79 1.60 5.26 -33.71
CA GLU A 79 1.46 6.11 -32.51
C GLU A 79 0.14 5.87 -31.73
N LYS A 80 -0.97 5.61 -32.42
CA LYS A 80 -2.28 5.31 -31.78
C LYS A 80 -2.30 4.01 -30.98
N ASP A 81 -1.27 3.17 -31.10
CA ASP A 81 -1.13 1.93 -30.34
C ASP A 81 -0.37 2.17 -29.02
N LYS A 82 0.14 3.39 -28.76
CA LYS A 82 0.76 3.75 -27.49
C LYS A 82 -0.20 3.58 -26.32
N ILE A 83 0.31 3.01 -25.24
CA ILE A 83 -0.43 2.82 -24.00
C ILE A 83 -0.33 4.11 -23.20
N GLY A 84 -1.45 4.84 -23.13
CA GLY A 84 -1.59 6.05 -22.32
C GLY A 84 -2.82 5.97 -21.41
N LEU A 85 -2.79 6.73 -20.32
CA LEU A 85 -3.91 6.90 -19.38
C LEU A 85 -4.50 5.56 -18.88
N ASN A 86 -3.65 4.55 -18.70
CA ASN A 86 -4.02 3.19 -18.29
C ASN A 86 -4.21 3.06 -16.78
N TYR A 87 -4.91 4.01 -16.18
CA TYR A 87 -5.23 4.02 -14.75
C TYR A 87 -6.73 4.21 -14.54
N ARG A 88 -7.22 3.70 -13.41
CA ARG A 88 -8.59 3.95 -12.96
C ARG A 88 -8.62 5.24 -12.13
N PRO A 89 -9.61 6.13 -12.32
CA PRO A 89 -9.79 7.28 -11.44
C PRO A 89 -9.97 6.86 -9.98
N THR A 90 -9.63 7.76 -9.05
CA THR A 90 -9.90 7.54 -7.63
C THR A 90 -11.39 7.29 -7.40
N GLN A 91 -11.69 6.41 -6.46
CA GLN A 91 -13.06 6.04 -6.12
C GLN A 91 -13.41 6.61 -4.75
N PRO A 92 -14.70 6.90 -4.48
CA PRO A 92 -15.13 7.37 -3.16
C PRO A 92 -14.69 6.39 -2.05
N LEU A 93 -14.26 6.93 -0.91
CA LEU A 93 -13.84 6.11 0.23
C LEU A 93 -15.03 5.34 0.84
N TYR A 94 -16.22 5.94 0.80
CA TYR A 94 -17.42 5.47 1.52
C TYR A 94 -17.08 5.25 3.00
N ASN A 95 -17.50 4.12 3.56
CA ASN A 95 -17.33 3.79 4.98
C ASN A 95 -16.07 2.97 5.27
N ARG A 96 -15.14 2.88 4.31
CA ARG A 96 -13.92 2.08 4.47
C ARG A 96 -12.95 2.77 5.42
N VAL A 97 -12.35 1.98 6.31
CA VAL A 97 -11.28 2.41 7.21
C VAL A 97 -9.93 2.15 6.54
N VAL A 98 -9.03 3.11 6.64
CA VAL A 98 -7.64 3.00 6.16
C VAL A 98 -6.74 2.93 7.37
N HIS A 99 -6.03 1.81 7.51
CA HIS A 99 -5.08 1.58 8.60
C HIS A 99 -3.69 2.08 8.20
N ALA A 100 -2.94 2.65 9.13
CA ALA A 100 -1.55 3.03 8.94
C ALA A 100 -0.64 2.14 9.79
N SER A 101 0.49 1.68 9.24
CA SER A 101 1.40 0.74 9.92
C SER A 101 2.00 1.31 11.21
N TRP A 102 2.21 2.63 11.28
CA TRP A 102 2.74 3.32 12.46
C TRP A 102 1.68 3.62 13.53
N ASN A 103 0.40 3.33 13.26
CA ASN A 103 -0.69 3.46 14.23
C ASN A 103 -1.05 2.12 14.88
N TYR A 104 -0.53 0.99 14.40
CA TYR A 104 -0.83 -0.34 14.93
C TYR A 104 -0.18 -0.60 16.30
N GLU A 105 0.98 0.00 16.57
CA GLU A 105 1.68 -0.08 17.86
C GLU A 105 0.84 0.50 19.04
N ALA A 106 -0.06 1.45 18.75
CA ALA A 106 -0.90 2.07 19.77
C ALA A 106 -2.12 1.23 20.18
N GLU A 107 -2.51 0.24 19.37
CA GLU A 107 -3.68 -0.61 19.61
C GLU A 107 -3.30 -1.99 20.16
N VAL A 108 -2.11 -2.51 19.80
CA VAL A 108 -1.60 -3.81 20.28
C VAL A 108 -1.15 -3.75 21.74
N ILE A 109 -0.61 -2.61 22.17
CA ILE A 109 -0.41 -2.37 23.60
C ILE A 109 -1.74 -1.79 24.07
N GLY A 110 -2.55 -2.61 24.74
CA GLY A 110 -3.71 -2.17 25.51
C GLY A 110 -3.28 -1.27 26.68
N ALA A 111 -2.61 -0.17 26.39
CA ALA A 111 -2.33 0.92 27.29
C ALA A 111 -3.69 1.53 27.60
N ALA A 112 -4.33 0.95 28.62
CA ALA A 112 -5.49 1.53 29.23
C ALA A 112 -5.19 3.02 29.46
N PRO A 113 -6.15 3.93 29.19
CA PRO A 113 -5.97 5.35 29.45
C PRO A 113 -5.38 5.54 30.86
N LYS A 114 -4.41 6.44 31.05
CA LYS A 114 -3.72 6.64 32.36
C LYS A 114 -4.70 6.75 33.55
N ALA A 115 -5.91 7.25 33.31
CA ALA A 115 -7.01 7.29 34.28
C ALA A 115 -7.46 5.90 34.77
N VAL A 116 -7.59 4.91 33.87
CA VAL A 116 -7.98 3.54 34.19
C VAL A 116 -6.90 2.86 35.03
N GLN A 117 -5.62 3.06 34.68
CA GLN A 117 -4.51 2.52 35.46
C GLN A 117 -4.46 3.11 36.88
N SER A 118 -4.71 4.42 37.02
CA SER A 118 -4.77 5.10 38.33
C SER A 118 -5.92 4.58 39.21
N LEU A 119 -7.11 4.37 38.64
CA LEU A 119 -8.26 3.83 39.37
C LEU A 119 -8.00 2.41 39.89
N VAL A 120 -7.41 1.53 39.06
CA VAL A 120 -7.06 0.17 39.46
C VAL A 120 -6.05 0.17 40.62
N THR A 121 -5.04 1.04 40.57
CA THR A 121 -4.08 1.16 41.68
C THR A 121 -4.72 1.65 42.98
N CYS A 122 -5.63 2.62 42.92
CA CYS A 122 -6.32 3.11 44.11
C CYS A 122 -7.22 2.03 44.73
N VAL A 123 -7.93 1.27 43.91
CA VAL A 123 -8.81 0.19 44.39
C VAL A 123 -7.99 -0.92 45.04
N LEU A 124 -6.85 -1.32 44.47
CA LEU A 124 -5.95 -2.31 45.07
C LEU A 124 -5.39 -1.85 46.42
N LEU A 125 -4.98 -0.58 46.54
CA LEU A 125 -4.48 -0.02 47.80
C LEU A 125 -5.57 0.05 48.88
N MET A 126 -6.81 0.37 48.50
CA MET A 126 -7.95 0.34 49.44
C MET A 126 -8.25 -1.08 49.91
N ILE A 127 -8.23 -2.07 49.01
CA ILE A 127 -8.47 -3.47 49.35
C ILE A 127 -7.39 -3.99 50.31
N ILE A 128 -6.11 -3.73 50.01
CA ILE A 128 -4.98 -4.14 50.87
C ILE A 128 -5.07 -3.45 52.24
N GLY A 129 -5.43 -2.16 52.28
CA GLY A 129 -5.60 -1.41 53.52
C GLY A 129 -6.73 -1.93 54.41
N VAL A 130 -7.82 -2.45 53.83
CA VAL A 130 -8.93 -3.07 54.57
C VAL A 130 -8.53 -4.44 55.15
N PHE A 131 -7.65 -5.19 54.50
CA PHE A 131 -7.17 -6.48 55.00
C PHE A 131 -6.01 -6.40 56.01
N LEU A 132 -5.37 -5.22 56.13
CA LEU A 132 -4.30 -4.95 57.08
C LEU A 132 -4.76 -4.19 58.34
N SER A 133 -6.06 -3.91 58.46
CA SER A 133 -6.70 -3.29 59.63
C SER A 133 -7.57 -4.30 60.39
#